data_AF-A0A8S9G0Q4-F1
#
_entry.id   AF-A0A8S9G0Q4-F1
#
_cell.length_a   1.000
_cell.length_b   1.000
_cell.length_c   1.000
_cell.angle_alpha   90.00
_cell.angle_beta   90.00
_cell.angle_gamma   90.00
#
_symmetry.space_group_name_H-M   'P 1'
#
loop_
_entity.id
_entity.type
_entity.pdbx_description
1 polymer ?
#
loop_
_entity_poly.entity_id
_entity_poly.type
_entity_poly.pdbx_seq_one_letter_code
_entity_poly.pdbx_strand_id
1 'polypeptide(L)' 'MVSTRLFTLLLCFVSSVSLSVSESKVLEPHAAESFNVSLIQKLGTSCSYRVIISTSCSSPRYTRDQISIAFGDAYGNQV' A
#
# COMPACT_ATOMS: atom_id res chain seq x y z
N MET A 1 35.53 5.46 41.34
CA MET A 1 35.65 4.82 40.00
C MET A 1 34.62 3.72 39.72
N VAL A 2 34.08 3.00 40.71
CA VAL A 2 33.02 1.99 40.52
C VAL A 2 31.65 2.62 40.20
N SER A 3 31.30 3.71 40.89
CA SER A 3 30.00 4.39 40.73
C SER A 3 29.77 4.94 39.33
N THR A 4 30.81 5.48 38.68
CA THR A 4 30.72 6.07 37.34
C THR A 4 30.54 5.00 36.26
N ARG A 5 31.22 3.85 36.40
CA ARG A 5 31.11 2.70 35.48
C ARG A 5 29.74 2.04 35.55
N LEU A 6 29.19 1.91 36.77
CA LEU A 6 27.84 1.38 37.00
C LEU A 6 26.77 2.31 36.39
N PHE A 7 26.94 3.62 36.56
CA PHE A 7 26.03 4.62 36.00
C PHE A 7 26.02 4.60 34.46
N THR A 8 27.19 4.47 33.82
CA THR A 8 27.27 4.34 32.35
C THR A 8 26.61 3.06 31.83
N LEU A 9 26.79 1.93 32.52
CA LEU A 9 26.16 0.65 32.17
C LEU A 9 24.62 0.71 32.24
N LEU A 10 24.10 1.37 33.29
CA LEU A 10 22.66 1.60 33.45
C LEU A 10 22.10 2.46 32.30
N LEU A 11 22.80 3.54 31.92
CA LEU A 11 22.39 4.39 30.78
C LEU A 11 22.34 3.63 29.45
N CYS A 12 23.33 2.76 29.18
CA CYS A 12 23.34 1.93 27.98
C CYS A 12 22.18 0.94 27.94
N PHE A 13 21.85 0.31 29.08
CA PHE A 13 20.78 -0.68 29.17
C PHE A 13 19.39 -0.06 28.90
N VAL A 14 19.12 1.14 29.43
CA VAL A 14 17.86 1.87 29.18
C VAL A 14 17.75 2.30 27.71
N SER A 15 18.87 2.62 27.07
CA SER A 15 18.92 3.01 25.66
C SER A 15 18.61 1.84 24.72
N SER A 16 19.06 0.62 25.03
CA SER A 16 18.77 -0.58 24.24
C SER A 16 17.31 -1.04 24.33
N VAL A 17 16.63 -0.80 25.45
CA VAL A 17 15.21 -1.15 25.62
C VAL A 17 14.29 -0.22 24.83
N SER A 18 14.75 0.98 24.48
CA SER A 18 13.98 1.97 23.72
C SER A 18 13.97 1.71 22.20
N LEU A 19 14.75 0.75 21.72
CA LEU A 19 14.83 0.36 20.31
C LEU A 19 14.02 -0.91 20.08
N SER A 20 12.72 -0.77 19.80
CA SER A 20 11.99 -1.56 18.78
C SER A 20 10.47 -1.49 19.01
N VAL A 21 9.82 -0.53 18.36
CA VAL A 21 8.47 -0.72 17.82
C VAL A 21 8.48 -0.12 16.42
N SER A 22 8.59 -0.98 15.41
CA SER A 22 8.26 -0.60 14.05
C SER A 22 6.78 -0.92 13.87
N GLU A 23 5.91 0.08 14.06
CA GLU A 23 4.53 -0.05 13.63
C GLU A 23 4.53 -0.10 12.10
N SER A 24 4.36 -1.30 11.55
CA SER A 24 3.90 -1.42 10.17
C SER A 24 2.50 -0.84 10.16
N LYS A 25 2.37 0.42 9.74
CA LYS A 25 1.08 0.98 9.36
C LYS A 25 0.63 0.17 8.17
N VAL A 26 -0.18 -0.85 8.43
CA VAL A 26 -1.07 -1.42 7.41
C VAL A 26 -1.89 -0.22 6.97
N LEU A 27 -1.49 0.35 5.82
CA LEU A 27 -2.32 1.29 5.10
C LEU A 27 -3.62 0.54 4.89
N GLU A 28 -4.63 0.86 5.70
CA GLU A 28 -5.99 0.46 5.43
C GLU A 28 -6.22 0.77 3.95
N PRO A 29 -6.62 -0.20 3.12
CA PRO A 29 -6.73 0.02 1.69
C PRO A 29 -7.79 1.10 1.50
N HIS A 30 -7.33 2.33 1.39
CA HIS A 30 -8.18 3.46 1.10
C HIS A 30 -8.68 3.19 -0.31
N ALA A 31 -9.99 3.02 -0.45
CA ALA A 31 -10.60 2.89 -1.75
C ALA A 31 -10.10 4.07 -2.59
N ALA A 32 -9.39 3.78 -3.67
CA ALA A 32 -8.94 4.82 -4.58
C ALA A 32 -10.20 5.58 -5.03
N GLU A 33 -10.20 6.90 -4.84
CA GLU A 33 -11.24 7.78 -5.33
C GLU A 33 -11.53 7.42 -6.79
N SER A 34 -12.80 7.23 -7.14
CA SER A 34 -13.19 6.76 -8.46
C SER A 34 -12.63 7.70 -9.53
N PHE A 35 -11.67 7.23 -10.32
CA PHE A 35 -11.08 8.03 -11.38
C PHE A 35 -12.02 8.10 -12.58
N ASN A 36 -12.20 9.31 -13.11
CA ASN A 36 -13.05 9.52 -14.28
C ASN A 36 -12.30 9.10 -15.54
N VAL A 37 -12.65 7.91 -16.05
CA VAL A 37 -12.07 7.28 -17.26
C VAL A 37 -12.13 8.17 -18.50
N SER A 38 -12.98 9.22 -18.53
CA SER A 38 -13.00 10.19 -19.63
C SER A 38 -11.72 11.04 -19.74
N LEU A 39 -10.86 11.08 -18.70
CA LEU A 39 -9.59 11.80 -18.72
C LEU A 39 -8.45 11.01 -19.41
N ILE A 40 -8.66 9.73 -19.77
CA ILE A 40 -7.71 8.93 -20.57
C ILE A 40 -7.81 9.33 -22.07
N GLN A 41 -7.89 10.63 -22.36
CA GLN A 41 -7.95 11.14 -23.72
C GLN A 41 -6.70 11.96 -24.04
N LYS A 42 -5.78 11.28 -24.74
CA LYS A 42 -4.94 11.82 -25.82
C LYS A 42 -3.73 12.70 -25.42
N LEU A 43 -2.80 12.12 -24.67
CA LEU A 43 -1.38 12.52 -24.80
C LEU A 43 -0.68 11.55 -25.75
N GLY A 44 -0.48 11.96 -27.01
CA GLY A 44 0.53 11.53 -28.01
C GLY A 44 0.86 10.05 -28.29
N THR A 45 0.83 9.16 -27.31
CA THR A 45 1.17 7.73 -27.37
C THR A 45 0.28 6.97 -26.38
N SER A 46 -0.91 6.56 -26.81
CA SER A 46 -1.81 5.77 -25.96
C SER A 46 -1.35 4.30 -25.92
N CYS A 47 -0.88 3.84 -24.77
CA CYS A 47 -0.71 2.41 -24.51
C CYS A 47 -2.08 1.79 -24.19
N SER A 48 -2.46 0.72 -24.89
CA SER A 48 -3.72 0.02 -24.65
C SER A 48 -3.54 -1.07 -23.59
N TYR A 49 -4.43 -1.10 -22.59
CA TYR A 49 -4.52 -2.20 -21.64
C TYR A 49 -5.65 -3.16 -22.05
N ARG A 50 -5.41 -4.46 -21.94
CA ARG A 50 -6.45 -5.49 -22.08
C ARG A 50 -6.67 -6.14 -20.72
N VAL A 51 -7.88 -6.01 -20.19
CA VAL A 51 -8.31 -6.69 -18.96
C VAL A 51 -9.30 -7.80 -19.33
N ILE A 52 -9.05 -9.00 -18.84
CA ILE A 52 -9.95 -10.15 -18.99
C ILE A 52 -10.41 -10.55 -17.59
N ILE A 53 -11.72 -10.46 -17.35
CA ILE A 53 -12.35 -10.84 -16.08
C ILE A 53 -13.11 -12.13 -16.35
N SER A 54 -12.68 -13.21 -15.70
CA SER A 54 -13.29 -14.52 -15.83
C SER A 54 -13.72 -15.01 -14.45
N THR A 55 -14.95 -15.51 -14.36
CA THR A 55 -15.48 -16.16 -13.16
C THR A 55 -15.46 -17.67 -13.35
N SER A 56 -15.63 -18.41 -12.27
CA SER A 56 -15.76 -19.88 -12.33
C SER A 56 -17.12 -20.29 -12.89
N CYS A 57 -17.20 -21.49 -13.50
CA CYS A 57 -18.49 -22.05 -13.94
C CYS A 57 -19.47 -22.32 -12.79
N SER A 58 -18.96 -22.42 -11.56
CA SER A 58 -19.77 -22.58 -10.34
C SER A 58 -20.22 -21.26 -9.71
N SER A 59 -19.75 -20.12 -10.23
CA SER A 59 -20.13 -18.82 -9.68
C SER A 59 -21.63 -18.54 -9.91
N PRO A 60 -22.32 -17.89 -8.96
CA PRO A 60 -23.70 -17.47 -9.15
C PRO A 60 -23.84 -16.58 -10.39
N ARG A 61 -25.01 -16.62 -11.04
CA ARG A 61 -25.30 -15.80 -12.24
C ARG A 61 -25.26 -14.29 -11.98
N TYR A 62 -25.40 -13.87 -10.73
CA TYR A 62 -25.47 -12.47 -10.33
C TYR A 62 -24.79 -12.30 -8.98
N THR A 63 -23.98 -11.25 -8.87
CA THR A 63 -23.44 -10.77 -7.60
C THR A 63 -23.67 -9.26 -7.47
N ARG A 64 -23.77 -8.79 -6.22
CA ARG A 64 -23.79 -7.36 -5.87
C ARG A 64 -22.41 -6.84 -5.47
N ASP A 65 -21.41 -7.72 -5.47
CA ASP A 65 -20.04 -7.37 -5.14
C ASP A 65 -19.49 -6.40 -6.19
N GLN A 66 -18.68 -5.46 -5.72
CA GLN A 66 -18.06 -4.45 -6.58
C GLN A 66 -16.60 -4.83 -6.85
N ILE A 67 -16.17 -4.60 -8.08
CA ILE A 67 -14.77 -4.74 -8.48
C ILE A 67 -14.30 -3.41 -9.04
N SER A 68 -13.13 -2.95 -8.57
CA SER A 68 -12.46 -1.74 -9.05
C SER A 68 -11.15 -2.12 -9.74
N ILE A 69 -10.86 -1.50 -10.87
CA ILE A 69 -9.60 -1.65 -11.60
C ILE A 69 -8.95 -0.28 -11.66
N ALA A 70 -7.68 -0.20 -11.24
CA ALA A 70 -6.88 1.00 -11.31
C ALA A 70 -5.61 0.70 -12.12
N PHE A 71 -5.22 1.61 -13.01
CA PHE A 71 -3.94 1.55 -13.70
C PHE A 71 -2.98 2.54 -13.05
N GLY A 72 -1.68 2.25 -13.14
CA GLY A 72 -0.67 3.20 -12.68
C GLY A 72 0.70 2.88 -13.24
N ASP A 73 1.63 3.81 -13.07
CA ASP A 73 3.01 3.68 -13.52
C ASP A 73 4.01 3.69 -12.34
N ALA A 74 5.28 3.42 -12.65
CA ALA A 74 6.36 3.38 -11.67
C ALA A 74 6.65 4.75 -11.00
N TYR A 75 6.02 5.82 -11.47
CA TYR A 75 6.18 7.18 -10.95
C TYR A 75 5.04 7.60 -10.02
N GLY A 76 4.08 6.71 -9.75
CA GLY A 76 2.96 6.98 -8.87
C GLY A 76 1.79 7.71 -9.55
N ASN A 77 1.78 7.81 -10.88
CA ASN A 77 0.60 8.28 -11.59
C ASN A 77 -0.47 7.19 -11.57
N GLN A 78 -1.72 7.55 -11.24
CA GLN A 78 -2.89 6.68 -11.37
C GLN A 78 -3.66 7.06 -12.64
N VAL A 79 -4.09 6.06 -13.42
CA VAL A 79 -4.79 6.17 -14.71
C VAL A 79 -6.11 5.39 -14.66
#